data_AF-A0A3R6NLC5-F1
#
_entry.id   AF-A0A3R6NLC5-F1
#
_cell.length_a   1.000
_cell.length_b   1.000
_cell.length_c   1.000
_cell.angle_alpha   90.00
_cell.angle_beta   90.00
_cell.angle_gamma   90.00
#
_symmetry.space_group_name_H-M   'P 1'
#
loop_
_entity.id
_entity.type
_entity.pdbx_description
1 polymer ?
#
loop_
_entity_poly.entity_id
_entity_poly.type
_entity_poly.pdbx_seq_one_letter_code
_entity_poly.pdbx_strand_id
1 'polypeptide(L)'
;MRRFNDRKIYEDADCVEIAEAIGMKMQKRGSSIFIECPEHEKNAGKRDTDLDRCIVSPKGYHCFSCGANGGVISMARNFLGTSPYETRKTIATLLGGVNNYLEDGEYDPSKEQPYKKEQLEALGLRQTVVAYLPAALCESEDEVKSKNLSLGKDNVFLSFDDEGNPHFDTEKTDCVTQDEVFIGYQKEIVTLNSLFQEEPDVFYDLIMRKSVEMYWKWKKLADSNDVIEKIIPSQELAYHAVTKFKRNMGICERIYQALTVKKPV
;
A
#
# COMPACT_ATOMS: atom_id res chain seq x y z
N MET A 1 -22.97 -0.58 2.81
CA MET A 1 -23.10 -1.25 1.49
C MET A 1 -22.92 -2.75 1.70
N ARG A 2 -23.45 -3.66 0.87
CA ARG A 2 -23.16 -5.12 0.97
C ARG A 2 -21.91 -5.49 0.17
N ARG A 3 -21.14 -6.46 0.66
CA ARG A 3 -19.88 -6.91 0.03
C ARG A 3 -20.17 -7.73 -1.24
N PHE A 4 -19.34 -7.57 -2.27
CA PHE A 4 -19.37 -8.41 -3.47
C PHE A 4 -18.49 -9.67 -3.32
N ASN A 5 -18.95 -10.79 -3.87
CA ASN A 5 -18.20 -12.02 -3.99
C ASN A 5 -17.29 -11.98 -5.23
N ASP A 6 -16.04 -11.55 -5.05
CA ASP A 6 -15.07 -11.45 -6.15
C ASP A 6 -14.79 -12.80 -6.81
N ARG A 7 -14.78 -13.89 -6.05
CA ARG A 7 -14.52 -15.24 -6.60
C ARG A 7 -15.57 -15.61 -7.64
N LYS A 8 -16.84 -15.42 -7.29
CA LYS A 8 -17.97 -15.71 -8.18
C LYS A 8 -17.96 -14.79 -9.41
N ILE A 9 -17.62 -13.51 -9.25
CA ILE A 9 -17.44 -12.60 -10.38
C ILE A 9 -16.34 -13.10 -11.33
N TYR A 10 -15.19 -13.55 -10.81
CA TYR A 10 -14.12 -14.09 -11.66
C TYR A 10 -14.45 -15.42 -12.33
N GLU A 11 -15.31 -16.25 -11.71
CA GLU A 11 -15.78 -17.52 -12.26
C GLU A 11 -16.79 -17.31 -13.40
N ASP A 12 -17.71 -16.36 -13.23
CA ASP A 12 -18.83 -16.15 -14.14
C ASP A 12 -18.51 -15.17 -15.28
N ALA A 13 -17.56 -14.25 -15.09
CA ALA A 13 -17.31 -13.18 -16.07
C ALA A 13 -16.35 -13.60 -17.20
N ASP A 14 -16.80 -13.40 -18.44
CA ASP A 14 -15.93 -13.39 -19.61
C ASP A 14 -15.40 -11.97 -19.87
N CYS A 15 -14.08 -11.78 -19.85
CA CYS A 15 -13.49 -10.45 -20.06
C CYS A 15 -13.74 -9.89 -21.47
N VAL A 16 -13.93 -10.74 -22.48
CA VAL A 16 -14.27 -10.29 -23.84
C VAL A 16 -15.67 -9.69 -23.85
N GLU A 17 -16.65 -10.40 -23.29
CA GLU A 17 -18.04 -9.95 -23.21
C GLU A 17 -18.18 -8.68 -22.38
N ILE A 18 -17.49 -8.62 -21.23
CA ILE A 18 -17.50 -7.43 -20.38
C ILE A 18 -16.83 -6.25 -21.07
N ALA A 19 -15.70 -6.45 -21.77
CA ALA A 19 -15.05 -5.38 -22.53
C ALA A 19 -15.98 -4.78 -23.60
N GLU A 20 -16.70 -5.64 -24.32
CA GLU A 20 -17.68 -5.21 -25.31
C GLU A 20 -18.84 -4.44 -24.66
N ALA A 21 -19.40 -4.98 -23.57
CA ALA A 21 -20.54 -4.40 -22.87
C ALA A 21 -20.24 -3.03 -22.23
N ILE A 22 -19.01 -2.79 -21.77
CA ILE A 22 -18.59 -1.49 -21.23
C ILE A 22 -18.19 -0.48 -22.32
N GLY A 23 -18.28 -0.86 -23.60
CA GLY A 23 -17.99 0.02 -24.74
C GLY A 23 -16.50 0.22 -25.01
N MET A 24 -15.66 -0.72 -24.61
CA MET A 24 -14.24 -0.69 -24.95
C MET A 24 -14.06 -0.85 -26.45
N LYS A 25 -13.12 -0.12 -27.06
CA LYS A 25 -12.82 -0.32 -28.48
C LYS A 25 -12.15 -1.68 -28.67
N MET A 26 -12.66 -2.48 -29.61
CA MET A 26 -12.17 -3.83 -29.87
C MET A 26 -11.93 -4.04 -31.37
N GLN A 27 -10.87 -4.77 -31.71
CA GLN A 27 -10.55 -5.17 -33.08
C GLN A 27 -10.11 -6.64 -33.12
N LYS A 28 -10.83 -7.48 -33.86
CA LYS A 28 -10.45 -8.88 -34.08
C LYS A 28 -9.43 -9.00 -35.21
N ARG A 29 -8.32 -9.70 -34.98
CA ARG A 29 -7.32 -10.08 -36.01
C ARG A 29 -6.92 -11.54 -35.81
N GLY A 30 -7.31 -12.39 -36.74
CA GLY A 30 -7.12 -13.83 -36.62
C GLY A 30 -7.87 -14.40 -35.41
N SER A 31 -7.15 -15.15 -34.57
CA SER A 31 -7.67 -15.71 -33.30
C SER A 31 -7.63 -14.73 -32.13
N SER A 32 -6.99 -13.57 -32.29
CA SER A 32 -6.78 -12.60 -31.21
C SER A 32 -7.77 -11.45 -31.30
N ILE A 33 -8.22 -10.97 -30.13
CA ILE A 33 -9.06 -9.79 -30.00
C ILE A 33 -8.21 -8.71 -29.33
N PHE A 34 -7.99 -7.62 -30.05
CA PHE A 34 -7.25 -6.46 -29.56
C PHE A 34 -8.22 -5.46 -28.94
N ILE A 35 -7.81 -4.81 -27.86
CA ILE A 35 -8.59 -3.83 -27.13
C ILE A 35 -7.79 -2.55 -26.90
N GLU A 36 -8.49 -1.46 -26.59
CA GLU A 36 -7.86 -0.28 -25.99
C GLU A 36 -7.30 -0.66 -24.62
N CYS A 37 -5.98 -0.52 -24.43
CA CYS A 37 -5.37 -0.92 -23.17
C CYS A 37 -5.89 -0.02 -22.02
N PRO A 38 -6.53 -0.59 -20.99
CA PRO A 38 -7.15 0.17 -19.92
C PRO A 38 -6.11 0.85 -19.01
N GLU A 39 -4.82 0.50 -19.14
CA GLU A 39 -3.73 1.04 -18.32
C GLU A 39 -2.66 1.73 -19.16
N HIS A 40 -2.85 1.93 -20.48
CA HIS A 40 -1.78 2.45 -21.35
C HIS A 40 -1.37 3.88 -20.99
N GLU A 41 -2.34 4.77 -20.84
CA GLU A 41 -2.09 6.17 -20.50
C GLU A 41 -1.40 6.29 -19.14
N LYS A 42 -1.86 5.48 -18.18
CA LYS A 42 -1.28 5.37 -16.84
C LYS A 42 0.15 4.82 -16.84
N ASN A 43 0.46 3.83 -17.68
CA ASN A 43 1.75 3.12 -17.65
C ASN A 43 2.79 3.68 -18.63
N ALA A 44 2.37 4.28 -19.75
CA ALA A 44 3.24 4.78 -20.81
C ALA A 44 3.15 6.31 -21.00
N GLY A 45 2.30 7.01 -20.24
CA GLY A 45 2.16 8.47 -20.28
C GLY A 45 1.50 9.01 -21.55
N LYS A 46 0.97 8.13 -22.41
CA LYS A 46 0.26 8.48 -23.65
C LYS A 46 -0.90 7.51 -23.88
N ARG A 47 -1.97 7.99 -24.50
CA ARG A 47 -3.10 7.12 -24.87
C ARG A 47 -2.69 6.07 -25.89
N ASP A 48 -3.35 4.93 -25.82
CA ASP A 48 -3.21 3.88 -26.81
C ASP A 48 -3.89 4.32 -28.11
N THR A 49 -3.12 4.80 -29.07
CA THR A 49 -3.64 5.19 -30.39
C THR A 49 -3.80 4.01 -31.33
N ASP A 50 -3.09 2.91 -31.06
CA ASP A 50 -2.97 1.76 -31.95
C ASP A 50 -3.58 0.51 -31.30
N LEU A 51 -4.76 0.09 -31.78
CA LEU A 51 -5.46 -1.13 -31.33
C LEU A 51 -4.78 -2.41 -31.83
N ASP A 52 -3.49 -2.58 -31.55
CA ASP A 52 -2.68 -3.73 -31.95
C ASP A 52 -1.71 -4.23 -30.86
N ARG A 53 -1.73 -3.64 -29.66
CA ARG A 53 -0.78 -3.97 -28.58
C ARG A 53 -1.39 -4.64 -27.36
N CYS A 54 -2.70 -4.54 -27.17
CA CYS A 54 -3.36 -5.13 -26.01
C CYS A 54 -4.36 -6.17 -26.45
N ILE A 55 -4.17 -7.40 -26.00
CA ILE A 55 -5.05 -8.52 -26.30
C ILE A 55 -5.95 -8.81 -25.11
N VAL A 56 -7.18 -9.22 -25.39
CA VAL A 56 -8.13 -9.74 -24.41
C VAL A 56 -8.44 -11.21 -24.71
N SER A 57 -8.63 -11.97 -23.65
CA SER A 57 -9.08 -13.35 -23.63
C SER A 57 -10.18 -13.48 -22.58
N PRO A 58 -10.97 -14.57 -22.57
CA PRO A 58 -12.02 -14.78 -21.55
C PRO A 58 -11.52 -14.59 -20.11
N LYS A 59 -10.27 -14.98 -19.83
CA LYS A 59 -9.69 -14.94 -18.48
C LYS A 59 -9.03 -13.62 -18.10
N GLY A 60 -8.81 -12.71 -19.04
CA GLY A 60 -8.10 -11.47 -18.77
C GLY A 60 -7.45 -10.85 -20.01
N TYR A 61 -6.67 -9.80 -19.76
CA TYR A 61 -6.03 -9.01 -20.81
C TYR A 61 -4.52 -8.89 -20.58
N HIS A 62 -3.79 -8.60 -21.66
CA HIS A 62 -2.34 -8.36 -21.64
C HIS A 62 -1.93 -7.33 -22.70
N CYS A 63 -1.19 -6.31 -22.30
CA CYS A 63 -0.61 -5.29 -23.19
C CYS A 63 0.89 -5.51 -23.38
N PHE A 64 1.30 -5.77 -24.62
CA PHE A 64 2.71 -5.98 -25.00
C PHE A 64 3.53 -4.69 -24.97
N SER A 65 2.92 -3.51 -25.05
CA SER A 65 3.64 -2.23 -25.05
C SER A 65 3.97 -1.73 -23.65
N CYS A 66 3.03 -1.79 -22.71
CA CYS A 66 3.22 -1.25 -21.36
C CYS A 66 3.32 -2.32 -20.26
N GLY A 67 3.20 -3.61 -20.62
CA GLY A 67 3.27 -4.74 -19.69
C GLY A 67 2.04 -4.90 -18.78
N ALA A 68 0.98 -4.13 -19.00
CA ALA A 68 -0.26 -4.24 -18.23
C ALA A 68 -0.88 -5.63 -18.41
N ASN A 69 -1.37 -6.21 -17.32
CA ASN A 69 -2.12 -7.45 -17.33
C ASN A 69 -3.08 -7.49 -16.15
N GLY A 70 -4.20 -8.21 -16.31
CA GLY A 70 -5.18 -8.37 -15.24
C GLY A 70 -6.46 -9.07 -15.68
N GLY A 71 -7.35 -9.29 -14.72
CA GLY A 71 -8.66 -9.91 -14.94
C GLY A 71 -9.78 -8.88 -15.15
N VAL A 72 -11.02 -9.36 -15.17
CA VAL A 72 -12.21 -8.55 -15.48
C VAL A 72 -12.37 -7.31 -14.60
N ILE A 73 -12.16 -7.44 -13.29
CA ILE A 73 -12.35 -6.34 -12.33
C ILE A 73 -11.32 -5.24 -12.57
N SER A 74 -10.04 -5.61 -12.73
CA SER A 74 -8.99 -4.62 -13.00
C SER A 74 -9.16 -3.99 -14.38
N MET A 75 -9.56 -4.76 -15.39
CA MET A 75 -9.82 -4.25 -16.73
C MET A 75 -10.94 -3.19 -16.72
N ALA A 76 -12.12 -3.55 -16.20
CA ALA A 76 -13.27 -2.64 -16.17
C ALA A 76 -12.99 -1.40 -15.30
N ARG A 77 -12.34 -1.57 -14.14
CA ARG A 77 -12.01 -0.47 -13.24
C ARG A 77 -11.11 0.56 -13.91
N ASN A 78 -10.01 0.08 -14.51
CA ASN A 78 -9.03 0.98 -15.09
C ASN A 78 -9.59 1.67 -16.35
N PHE A 79 -10.44 0.99 -17.12
CA PHE A 79 -11.10 1.59 -18.29
C PHE A 79 -12.14 2.66 -17.90
N LEU A 80 -13.03 2.34 -16.94
CA LEU A 80 -14.12 3.23 -16.55
C LEU A 80 -13.68 4.34 -15.57
N GLY A 81 -12.50 4.20 -14.95
CA GLY A 81 -12.03 5.12 -13.92
C GLY A 81 -12.86 5.09 -12.63
N THR A 82 -13.64 4.03 -12.41
CA THR A 82 -14.59 3.93 -11.30
C THR A 82 -13.98 3.42 -10.00
N SER A 83 -14.68 3.65 -8.88
CA SER A 83 -14.32 3.06 -7.60
C SER A 83 -14.40 1.52 -7.65
N PRO A 84 -13.71 0.80 -6.76
CA PRO A 84 -13.77 -0.66 -6.70
C PRO A 84 -15.19 -1.20 -6.48
N TYR A 85 -16.01 -0.51 -5.70
CA TYR A 85 -17.40 -0.88 -5.48
C TYR A 85 -18.26 -0.70 -6.74
N GLU A 86 -18.22 0.49 -7.34
CA GLU A 86 -19.02 0.77 -8.54
C GLU A 86 -18.58 -0.11 -9.72
N THR A 87 -17.29 -0.44 -9.83
CA THR A 87 -16.80 -1.39 -10.85
C THR A 87 -17.48 -2.76 -10.69
N ARG A 88 -17.50 -3.31 -9.48
CA ARG A 88 -18.11 -4.63 -9.22
C ARG A 88 -19.62 -4.60 -9.42
N LYS A 89 -20.28 -3.51 -9.04
CA LYS A 89 -21.69 -3.29 -9.30
C LYS A 89 -22.00 -3.24 -10.79
N THR A 90 -21.18 -2.56 -11.58
CA THR A 90 -21.32 -2.54 -13.05
C THR A 90 -21.17 -3.95 -13.62
N ILE A 91 -20.10 -4.68 -13.26
CA ILE A 91 -19.88 -6.05 -13.74
C ILE A 91 -21.05 -6.96 -13.32
N ALA A 92 -21.45 -6.94 -12.05
CA ALA A 92 -22.55 -7.75 -11.54
C ALA A 92 -23.89 -7.40 -12.22
N THR A 93 -24.11 -6.14 -12.59
CA THR A 93 -25.30 -5.73 -13.35
C THR A 93 -25.28 -6.35 -14.76
N LEU A 94 -24.12 -6.37 -15.42
CA LEU A 94 -23.94 -6.98 -16.73
C LEU A 94 -24.09 -8.51 -16.69
N LEU A 95 -23.69 -9.15 -15.59
CA LEU A 95 -23.82 -10.61 -15.38
C LEU A 95 -25.23 -11.06 -14.93
N GLY A 96 -26.24 -10.20 -15.04
CA GLY A 96 -27.63 -10.57 -14.73
C GLY A 96 -28.14 -10.11 -13.36
N GLY A 97 -27.43 -9.19 -12.69
CA GLY A 97 -27.95 -8.41 -11.57
C GLY A 97 -27.10 -8.44 -10.31
N VAL A 98 -27.00 -7.28 -9.66
CA VAL A 98 -26.16 -7.03 -8.46
C VAL A 98 -26.38 -8.07 -7.36
N ASN A 99 -27.63 -8.42 -7.07
CA ASN A 99 -28.00 -9.30 -5.95
C ASN A 99 -27.41 -10.72 -6.07
N ASN A 100 -27.11 -11.19 -7.28
CA ASN A 100 -26.54 -12.53 -7.50
C ASN A 100 -25.08 -12.64 -7.01
N TYR A 101 -24.44 -11.50 -6.76
CA TYR A 101 -23.01 -11.38 -6.47
C TYR A 101 -22.75 -10.71 -5.12
N LEU A 102 -23.77 -10.42 -4.32
CA LEU A 102 -23.63 -9.90 -2.97
C LEU A 102 -23.52 -11.06 -1.97
N GLU A 103 -22.61 -10.93 -1.01
CA GLU A 103 -22.52 -11.83 0.14
C GLU A 103 -23.37 -11.32 1.31
N ASP A 104 -23.67 -12.20 2.25
CA ASP A 104 -24.18 -11.81 3.57
C ASP A 104 -23.02 -11.16 4.35
N GLY A 105 -23.04 -9.83 4.43
CA GLY A 105 -22.01 -9.03 5.10
C GLY A 105 -21.95 -7.60 4.56
N GLU A 106 -21.56 -6.67 5.42
CA GLU A 106 -21.31 -5.28 5.00
C GLU A 106 -19.98 -5.17 4.25
N TYR A 107 -20.01 -4.46 3.12
CA TYR A 107 -18.84 -3.93 2.43
C TYR A 107 -18.17 -2.94 3.37
N ASP A 108 -16.98 -3.33 3.79
CA ASP A 108 -16.09 -2.54 4.61
C ASP A 108 -14.90 -2.08 3.75
N PRO A 109 -14.90 -0.80 3.32
CA PRO A 109 -13.78 -0.22 2.58
C PRO A 109 -12.45 -0.33 3.33
N SER A 110 -12.47 -0.45 4.66
CA SER A 110 -11.26 -0.56 5.49
C SER A 110 -10.49 -1.88 5.27
N LYS A 111 -11.11 -2.87 4.63
CA LYS A 111 -10.47 -4.13 4.23
C LYS A 111 -9.81 -4.08 2.85
N GLU A 112 -10.01 -3.02 2.07
CA GLU A 112 -9.28 -2.82 0.84
C GLU A 112 -7.87 -2.30 1.16
N GLN A 113 -6.88 -3.19 1.10
CA GLN A 113 -5.49 -2.84 1.28
C GLN A 113 -4.96 -2.21 -0.03
N PRO A 114 -4.68 -0.90 -0.09
CA PRO A 114 -4.35 -0.22 -1.33
C PRO A 114 -3.01 -0.68 -1.93
N TYR A 115 -2.14 -1.24 -1.10
CA TYR A 115 -0.86 -1.80 -1.50
C TYR A 115 -0.66 -3.19 -0.88
N LYS A 116 -0.10 -4.11 -1.68
CA LYS A 116 0.30 -5.44 -1.21
C LYS A 116 1.45 -5.32 -0.21
N LYS A 117 1.62 -6.34 0.64
CA LYS A 117 2.73 -6.43 1.60
C LYS A 117 4.10 -6.14 0.98
N GLU A 118 4.38 -6.74 -0.18
CA GLU A 118 5.66 -6.55 -0.89
C GLU A 118 5.88 -5.09 -1.33
N GLN A 119 4.81 -4.37 -1.68
CA GLN A 119 4.89 -2.96 -2.06
C GLN A 119 5.16 -2.09 -0.84
N LEU A 120 4.51 -2.36 0.28
CA LEU A 120 4.77 -1.67 1.54
C LEU A 120 6.20 -1.92 2.04
N GLU A 121 6.69 -3.17 1.95
CA GLU A 121 8.08 -3.52 2.28
C GLU A 121 9.08 -2.76 1.40
N ALA A 122 8.82 -2.65 0.08
CA ALA A 122 9.64 -1.85 -0.82
C ALA A 122 9.64 -0.36 -0.44
N LEU A 123 8.51 0.18 0.02
CA LEU A 123 8.38 1.54 0.56
C LEU A 123 8.95 1.71 1.97
N GLY A 124 9.50 0.65 2.58
CA GLY A 124 10.01 0.70 3.95
C GLY A 124 8.91 0.95 4.99
N LEU A 125 7.66 0.63 4.64
CA LEU A 125 6.48 0.82 5.47
C LEU A 125 5.97 -0.52 6.01
N ARG A 126 5.23 -0.46 7.11
CA ARG A 126 4.49 -1.59 7.68
C ARG A 126 3.02 -1.25 7.69
N GLN A 127 2.17 -2.27 7.51
CA GLN A 127 0.71 -2.10 7.56
C GLN A 127 0.25 -1.50 8.90
N THR A 128 0.94 -1.87 9.98
CA THR A 128 0.60 -1.50 11.34
C THR A 128 1.88 -1.09 12.05
N VAL A 129 1.82 0.03 12.75
CA VAL A 129 2.85 0.53 13.64
C VAL A 129 2.24 0.63 15.03
N VAL A 130 2.97 0.14 16.02
CA VAL A 130 2.62 0.34 17.42
C VAL A 130 3.38 1.57 17.90
N ALA A 131 2.65 2.60 18.28
CA ALA A 131 3.19 3.79 18.92
C ALA A 131 2.92 3.71 20.42
N TYR A 132 3.87 4.21 21.21
CA TYR A 132 3.68 4.42 22.65
C TYR A 132 3.65 5.92 22.85
N LEU A 133 2.46 6.47 23.10
CA LEU A 133 2.26 7.90 23.26
C LEU A 133 2.24 8.25 24.75
N PRO A 134 2.95 9.32 25.20
CA PRO A 134 2.80 9.82 26.56
C PRO A 134 1.33 10.12 26.84
N ALA A 135 0.79 9.55 27.92
CA ALA A 135 -0.63 9.65 28.27
C ALA A 135 -0.85 10.26 29.65
N ALA A 136 0.04 10.02 30.61
CA ALA A 136 -0.05 10.60 31.96
C ALA A 136 1.31 10.73 32.63
N LEU A 137 1.40 11.66 33.60
CA LEU A 137 2.45 11.66 34.61
C LEU A 137 1.96 10.86 35.83
N CYS A 138 2.86 10.10 36.45
CA CYS A 138 2.59 9.22 37.58
C CYS A 138 3.71 9.34 38.62
N GLU A 139 3.35 9.20 39.90
CA GLU A 139 4.29 9.30 41.03
C GLU A 139 5.04 7.97 41.26
N SER A 140 4.53 6.86 40.74
CA SER A 140 5.14 5.53 40.89
C SER A 140 4.86 4.59 39.71
N GLU A 141 5.69 3.56 39.55
CA GLU A 141 5.45 2.47 38.60
C GLU A 141 4.12 1.73 38.89
N ASP A 142 3.76 1.57 40.16
CA ASP A 142 2.49 0.95 40.55
C ASP A 142 1.29 1.79 40.10
N GLU A 143 1.42 3.12 40.16
CA GLU A 143 0.38 4.01 39.64
C GLU A 143 0.25 3.90 38.11
N VAL A 144 1.37 3.83 37.37
CA VAL A 144 1.36 3.57 35.91
C VAL A 144 0.59 2.29 35.59
N LYS A 145 0.89 1.20 36.30
CA LYS A 145 0.20 -0.09 36.13
C LYS A 145 -1.28 0.00 36.50
N SER A 146 -1.62 0.69 37.60
CA SER A 146 -3.00 0.87 38.04
C SER A 146 -3.86 1.62 37.02
N LYS A 147 -3.25 2.54 36.25
CA LYS A 147 -3.88 3.28 35.14
C LYS A 147 -3.91 2.49 33.82
N ASN A 148 -3.49 1.22 33.80
CA ASN A 148 -3.34 0.39 32.59
C ASN A 148 -2.40 1.02 31.53
N LEU A 149 -1.40 1.78 31.98
CA LEU A 149 -0.39 2.38 31.12
C LEU A 149 0.88 1.50 31.11
N SER A 150 1.71 1.70 30.08
CA SER A 150 2.99 1.03 29.93
C SER A 150 4.13 1.97 30.33
N LEU A 151 5.19 1.44 30.92
CA LEU A 151 6.45 2.18 31.01
C LEU A 151 7.14 2.22 29.64
N GLY A 152 7.86 3.31 29.38
CA GLY A 152 8.69 3.43 28.18
C GLY A 152 9.78 2.36 28.15
N LYS A 153 10.27 2.03 26.94
CA LYS A 153 11.27 0.97 26.74
C LYS A 153 12.60 1.24 27.47
N ASP A 154 12.89 2.52 27.73
CA ASP A 154 14.08 3.02 28.42
C ASP A 154 13.73 3.81 29.69
N ASN A 155 12.54 3.60 30.29
CA ASN A 155 12.05 4.32 31.47
C ASN A 155 12.35 5.83 31.44
N VAL A 156 11.65 6.58 30.59
CA VAL A 156 11.85 8.04 30.50
C VAL A 156 11.28 8.71 31.74
N PHE A 157 12.13 9.40 32.49
CA PHE A 157 11.74 10.21 33.64
C PHE A 157 11.66 11.68 33.24
N LEU A 158 10.70 12.40 33.84
CA LEU A 158 10.66 13.84 33.79
C LEU A 158 11.16 14.38 35.14
N SER A 159 12.27 15.11 35.10
CA SER A 159 12.79 15.88 36.22
C SER A 159 12.73 17.37 35.92
N PHE A 160 12.90 18.19 36.95
CA PHE A 160 13.02 19.64 36.82
C PHE A 160 14.37 20.07 37.38
N ASP A 161 15.05 20.99 36.69
CA ASP A 161 16.26 21.61 37.25
C ASP A 161 15.91 22.62 38.36
N ASP A 162 16.93 23.18 39.03
CA ASP A 162 16.76 24.17 40.10
C ASP A 162 16.03 25.45 39.66
N GLU A 163 15.93 25.69 38.34
CA GLU A 163 15.22 26.81 37.72
C GLU A 163 13.78 26.44 37.30
N GLY A 164 13.38 25.17 37.44
CA GLY A 164 12.07 24.64 37.10
C GLY A 164 11.91 24.24 35.62
N ASN A 165 13.01 24.13 34.86
CA ASN A 165 12.94 23.67 33.46
C ASN A 165 12.85 22.13 33.39
N PRO A 166 11.99 21.59 32.51
CA PRO A 166 11.84 20.14 32.36
C PRO A 166 13.06 19.50 31.68
N HIS A 167 13.53 18.39 32.22
CA HIS A 167 14.58 17.55 31.67
C HIS A 167 14.08 16.09 31.55
N PHE A 168 14.36 15.47 30.40
CA PHE A 168 14.00 14.07 30.14
C PHE A 168 15.23 13.18 30.27
N ASP A 169 15.22 12.27 31.24
CA ASP A 169 16.33 11.36 31.52
C ASP A 169 15.94 9.93 31.11
N THR A 170 16.84 9.25 30.39
CA THR A 170 16.64 7.88 29.87
C THR A 170 17.70 6.89 30.37
N GLU A 171 18.65 7.34 31.20
CA GLU A 171 19.80 6.53 31.59
C GLU A 171 19.75 6.04 33.04
N LYS A 172 18.79 6.52 33.84
CA LYS A 172 18.65 6.12 35.24
C LYS A 172 17.87 4.81 35.37
N THR A 173 18.52 3.78 35.89
CA THR A 173 17.84 2.50 36.18
C THR A 173 17.32 2.41 37.61
N ASP A 174 17.89 3.14 38.59
CA ASP A 174 17.65 2.85 40.01
C ASP A 174 17.80 4.07 40.93
N CYS A 175 16.93 5.08 40.81
CA CYS A 175 16.54 5.97 41.93
C CYS A 175 15.54 7.03 41.45
N VAL A 176 14.33 7.05 42.02
CA VAL A 176 13.35 8.12 41.82
C VAL A 176 13.41 9.04 43.04
N THR A 177 13.79 10.28 42.82
CA THR A 177 13.78 11.36 43.82
C THR A 177 12.38 11.97 43.95
N GLN A 178 12.13 12.79 44.99
CA GLN A 178 10.79 13.37 45.23
C GLN A 178 10.32 14.33 44.12
N ASP A 179 11.22 14.81 43.27
CA ASP A 179 10.94 15.77 42.19
C ASP A 179 10.85 15.10 40.80
N GLU A 180 10.87 13.76 40.76
CA GLU A 180 10.83 12.97 39.53
C GLU A 180 9.48 12.26 39.39
N VAL A 181 8.89 12.33 38.20
CA VAL A 181 7.64 11.64 37.86
C VAL A 181 7.85 10.66 36.70
N PHE A 182 7.14 9.54 36.76
CA PHE A 182 7.06 8.56 35.70
C PHE A 182 6.17 9.06 34.57
N ILE A 183 6.58 8.82 33.32
CA ILE A 183 5.72 9.03 32.16
C ILE A 183 5.04 7.68 31.83
N GLY A 184 3.72 7.64 32.02
CA GLY A 184 2.89 6.53 31.60
C GLY A 184 2.53 6.65 30.12
N TYR A 185 2.78 5.59 29.35
CA TYR A 185 2.53 5.55 27.92
C TYR A 185 1.28 4.71 27.60
N GLN A 186 0.45 5.23 26.69
CA GLN A 186 -0.63 4.47 26.08
C GLN A 186 -0.14 3.84 24.78
N LYS A 187 -0.44 2.55 24.64
CA LYS A 187 -0.15 1.80 23.42
C LYS A 187 -1.22 2.10 22.38
N GLU A 188 -0.85 2.82 21.34
CA GLU A 188 -1.70 3.11 20.19
C GLU A 188 -1.30 2.25 19.00
N ILE A 189 -2.30 1.72 18.29
CA ILE A 189 -2.09 0.92 17.08
C ILE A 189 -2.53 1.77 15.90
N VAL A 190 -1.55 2.33 15.20
CA VAL A 190 -1.81 3.12 14.00
C VAL A 190 -1.67 2.21 12.78
N THR A 191 -2.69 2.19 11.93
CA THR A 191 -2.65 1.41 10.69
C THR A 191 -2.58 2.31 9.48
N LEU A 192 -1.90 1.87 8.43
CA LEU A 192 -1.94 2.58 7.15
C LEU A 192 -3.34 2.63 6.55
N ASN A 193 -4.19 1.65 6.86
CA ASN A 193 -5.58 1.66 6.43
C ASN A 193 -6.39 2.74 7.15
N SER A 194 -6.22 2.94 8.45
CA SER A 194 -6.93 4.04 9.15
C SER A 194 -6.49 5.40 8.59
N LEU A 195 -5.19 5.60 8.36
CA LEU A 195 -4.70 6.81 7.71
C LEU A 195 -5.27 7.01 6.29
N PHE A 196 -5.38 5.94 5.50
CA PHE A 196 -5.99 6.01 4.16
C PHE A 196 -7.47 6.38 4.20
N GLN A 197 -8.22 5.95 5.23
CA GLN A 197 -9.65 6.25 5.35
C GLN A 197 -9.90 7.65 5.93
N GLU A 198 -9.16 8.03 6.95
CA GLU A 198 -9.35 9.29 7.67
C GLU A 198 -8.73 10.48 6.94
N GLU A 199 -7.51 10.30 6.41
CA GLU A 199 -6.69 11.37 5.82
C GLU A 199 -6.02 10.89 4.51
N PRO A 200 -6.80 10.63 3.44
CA PRO A 200 -6.30 10.03 2.20
C PRO A 200 -5.19 10.86 1.53
N ASP A 201 -5.24 12.19 1.62
CA ASP A 201 -4.22 13.07 1.06
C ASP A 201 -2.88 12.90 1.79
N VAL A 202 -2.91 12.83 3.12
CA VAL A 202 -1.73 12.56 3.95
C VAL A 202 -1.18 11.17 3.67
N PHE A 203 -2.06 10.18 3.49
CA PHE A 203 -1.67 8.84 3.09
C PHE A 203 -0.92 8.84 1.75
N TYR A 204 -1.49 9.45 0.71
CA TYR A 204 -0.84 9.46 -0.61
C TYR A 204 0.43 10.31 -0.65
N ASP A 205 0.50 11.42 0.10
CA ASP A 205 1.74 12.18 0.26
C ASP A 205 2.83 11.35 0.95
N LEU A 206 2.49 10.61 2.01
CA LEU A 206 3.39 9.66 2.66
C LEU A 206 3.92 8.63 1.66
N ILE A 207 3.03 7.95 0.92
CA ILE A 207 3.42 6.93 -0.04
C ILE A 207 4.32 7.52 -1.14
N MET A 208 3.99 8.70 -1.65
CA MET A 208 4.79 9.41 -2.65
C MET A 208 6.18 9.76 -2.12
N ARG A 209 6.29 10.38 -0.94
CA ARG A 209 7.60 10.72 -0.34
C ARG A 209 8.44 9.47 -0.07
N LYS A 210 7.82 8.43 0.50
CA LYS A 210 8.49 7.15 0.75
C LYS A 210 8.95 6.48 -0.55
N SER A 211 8.20 6.58 -1.64
CA SER A 211 8.59 6.01 -2.93
C SER A 211 9.87 6.65 -3.46
N VAL A 212 10.03 7.96 -3.33
CA VAL A 212 11.26 8.68 -3.74
C VAL A 212 12.42 8.34 -2.80
N GLU A 213 12.21 8.46 -1.49
CA GLU A 213 13.23 8.17 -0.48
C GLU A 213 13.78 6.75 -0.64
N MET A 214 12.89 5.77 -0.75
CA MET A 214 13.27 4.37 -0.82
C MET A 214 13.86 3.99 -2.17
N TYR A 215 13.41 4.59 -3.28
CA TYR A 215 14.06 4.42 -4.57
C TYR A 215 15.56 4.70 -4.48
N TRP A 216 15.93 5.88 -3.94
CA TRP A 216 17.34 6.26 -3.81
C TRP A 216 18.11 5.37 -2.85
N LYS A 217 17.47 4.93 -1.76
CA LYS A 217 18.06 3.97 -0.83
C LYS A 217 18.36 2.64 -1.53
N TRP A 218 17.42 2.08 -2.28
CA TRP A 218 17.60 0.82 -3.00
C TRP A 218 18.62 0.95 -4.13
N LYS A 219 18.62 2.07 -4.85
CA LYS A 219 19.61 2.36 -5.90
C LYS A 219 21.02 2.38 -5.32
N LYS A 220 21.24 3.12 -4.23
CA LYS A 220 22.54 3.17 -3.54
C LYS A 220 23.03 1.77 -3.13
N LEU A 221 22.13 0.93 -2.61
CA LEU A 221 22.46 -0.45 -2.23
C LEU A 221 22.75 -1.33 -3.45
N ALA A 222 21.97 -1.21 -4.53
CA ALA A 222 22.20 -1.97 -5.76
C ALA A 222 23.51 -1.59 -6.46
N ASP A 223 23.89 -0.31 -6.42
CA ASP A 223 25.14 0.21 -6.99
C ASP A 223 26.37 -0.19 -6.15
N SER A 224 26.17 -0.64 -4.90
CA SER A 224 27.23 -1.11 -4.00
C SER A 224 27.55 -2.61 -4.18
N ASN A 225 27.35 -3.16 -5.38
CA ASN A 225 27.48 -4.59 -5.65
C ASN A 225 28.85 -5.16 -5.22
N ASP A 226 29.94 -4.45 -5.56
CA ASP A 226 31.31 -4.87 -5.24
C ASP A 226 31.57 -4.98 -3.73
N VAL A 227 30.84 -4.22 -2.90
CA VAL A 227 30.92 -4.28 -1.44
C VAL A 227 30.09 -5.46 -0.92
N ILE A 228 28.91 -5.69 -1.50
CA ILE A 228 28.02 -6.79 -1.14
C ILE A 228 28.69 -8.14 -1.41
N GLU A 229 29.35 -8.29 -2.56
CA GLU A 229 30.10 -9.49 -2.94
C GLU A 229 31.29 -9.77 -2.00
N LYS A 230 31.82 -8.75 -1.32
CA LYS A 230 32.90 -8.91 -0.31
C LYS A 230 32.39 -9.27 1.07
N ILE A 231 31.18 -8.84 1.43
CA ILE A 231 30.58 -9.08 2.76
C ILE A 231 29.80 -10.40 2.78
N ILE A 232 29.16 -10.77 1.67
CA ILE A 232 28.36 -11.99 1.56
C ILE A 232 29.24 -13.11 0.96
N PRO A 233 29.56 -14.16 1.72
CA PRO A 233 30.50 -15.20 1.27
C PRO A 233 30.00 -16.04 0.08
N SER A 234 28.68 -16.09 -0.12
CA SER A 234 28.06 -16.83 -1.22
C SER A 234 27.70 -15.89 -2.36
N GLN A 235 28.28 -16.14 -3.54
CA GLN A 235 27.96 -15.41 -4.78
C GLN A 235 26.47 -15.48 -5.14
N GLU A 236 25.83 -16.62 -4.90
CA GLU A 236 24.39 -16.79 -5.15
C GLU A 236 23.55 -15.89 -4.23
N LEU A 237 23.90 -15.81 -2.94
CA LEU A 237 23.22 -14.94 -1.97
C LEU A 237 23.45 -13.45 -2.28
N ALA A 238 24.67 -13.08 -2.68
CA ALA A 238 24.99 -11.72 -3.09
C ALA A 238 24.16 -11.29 -4.32
N TYR A 239 24.10 -12.15 -5.33
CA TYR A 239 23.27 -11.94 -6.52
C TYR A 239 21.78 -11.79 -6.18
N HIS A 240 21.25 -12.66 -5.31
CA HIS A 240 19.86 -12.57 -4.86
C HIS A 240 19.56 -11.27 -4.10
N ALA A 241 20.47 -10.81 -3.24
CA ALA A 241 20.32 -9.55 -2.52
C ALA A 241 20.22 -8.35 -3.47
N VAL A 242 21.15 -8.25 -4.43
CA VAL A 242 21.19 -7.18 -5.44
C VAL A 242 19.96 -7.21 -6.33
N THR A 243 19.53 -8.41 -6.74
CA THR A 243 18.29 -8.61 -7.50
C THR A 243 17.07 -8.12 -6.72
N LYS A 244 17.02 -8.39 -5.42
CA LYS A 244 15.95 -7.90 -4.55
C LYS A 244 15.96 -6.37 -4.44
N PHE A 245 17.13 -5.73 -4.34
CA PHE A 245 17.23 -4.27 -4.33
C PHE A 245 16.73 -3.66 -5.65
N LYS A 246 17.14 -4.22 -6.79
CA LYS A 246 16.65 -3.80 -8.12
C LYS A 246 15.12 -3.98 -8.25
N ARG A 247 14.57 -5.10 -7.76
CA ARG A 247 13.12 -5.33 -7.70
C ARG A 247 12.41 -4.25 -6.89
N ASN A 248 12.90 -3.95 -5.69
CA ASN A 248 12.31 -2.93 -4.81
C ASN A 248 12.40 -1.53 -5.40
N MET A 249 13.53 -1.20 -6.05
CA MET A 249 13.71 0.05 -6.79
C MET A 249 12.63 0.21 -7.87
N GLY A 250 12.42 -0.83 -8.70
CA GLY A 250 11.37 -0.81 -9.72
C GLY A 250 9.95 -0.73 -9.15
N ILE A 251 9.68 -1.29 -7.97
CA ILE A 251 8.40 -1.11 -7.28
C ILE A 251 8.19 0.36 -6.89
N CYS A 252 9.21 0.99 -6.27
CA CYS A 252 9.15 2.39 -5.83
C CYS A 252 8.91 3.34 -7.02
N GLU A 253 9.64 3.13 -8.12
CA GLU A 253 9.49 3.92 -9.34
C GLU A 253 8.09 3.84 -9.94
N ARG A 254 7.52 2.63 -10.04
CA ARG A 254 6.14 2.44 -10.53
C ARG A 254 5.10 3.10 -9.64
N ILE A 255 5.27 3.04 -8.32
CA ILE A 255 4.35 3.67 -7.37
C ILE A 255 4.42 5.19 -7.51
N TYR A 256 5.63 5.76 -7.59
CA TYR A 256 5.82 7.19 -7.79
C TYR A 256 5.16 7.69 -9.07
N GLN A 257 5.43 7.02 -10.21
CA GLN A 257 4.85 7.36 -11.51
C GLN A 257 3.31 7.30 -11.49
N ALA A 258 2.73 6.27 -10.87
CA ALA A 258 1.27 6.13 -10.77
C ALA A 258 0.61 7.25 -9.94
N LEU A 259 1.31 7.85 -8.99
CA LEU A 259 0.80 8.94 -8.14
C LEU A 259 1.03 10.32 -8.77
N THR A 260 2.13 10.53 -9.50
CA THR A 260 2.40 11.80 -10.17
C THR A 260 1.51 12.04 -11.39
N VAL A 261 1.12 10.98 -12.11
CA VAL A 261 0.16 11.06 -13.23
C VAL A 261 -1.27 11.36 -12.74
N LYS A 262 -1.55 11.17 -11.43
CA LYS A 262 -2.89 11.29 -10.85
C LYS A 262 -3.22 12.63 -10.20
N LYS A 263 -2.37 13.66 -10.23
CA LYS A 263 -2.76 14.99 -9.74
C LYS A 263 -3.77 15.62 -10.71
N PRO A 264 -5.05 15.77 -10.34
CA PRO A 264 -5.97 16.60 -11.11
C PRO A 264 -5.63 18.07 -10.83
N VAL A 265 -5.75 18.91 -11.86
CA VAL A 265 -5.96 20.36 -11.69
C VAL A 265 -7.41 20.57 -11.27
#